data_AF-A0A554MBW6-F1
#
_entry.id   AF-A0A554MBW6-F1
#
_cell.length_a   1.000
_cell.length_b   1.000
_cell.length_c   1.000
_cell.angle_alpha   90.00
_cell.angle_beta   90.00
_cell.angle_gamma   90.00
#
_symmetry.space_group_name_H-M   'P 1'
#
loop_
_entity.id
_entity.type
_entity.pdbx_description
1 polymer ?
#
loop_
_entity_poly.entity_id
_entity_poly.type
_entity_poly.pdbx_seq_one_letter_code
_entity_poly.pdbx_strand_id
1 'polypeptide(L)' 'MVEVIGIAKHSETLEEFVVYKHITGKHTDETHYWVRPLKMFTEEVEKDGKKISRFEYIGG' A
#
# COMPACT_ATOMS: atom_id res chain seq x y z
N MET A 1 -2.98 -2.42 9.77
CA MET A 1 -2.07 -1.29 9.50
C MET A 1 -0.89 -1.82 8.71
N VAL A 2 -0.28 -0.96 7.91
CA VAL A 2 0.87 -1.30 7.09
C VAL A 2 1.98 -0.30 7.34
N GLU A 3 3.22 -0.75 7.32
CA GLU A 3 4.40 0.11 7.33
C GLU A 3 4.93 0.20 5.90
N VAL A 4 5.06 1.43 5.38
CA VAL A 4 5.59 1.68 4.03
C VAL A 4 7.11 1.74 4.10
N ILE A 5 7.79 0.89 3.33
CA ILE A 5 9.25 0.89 3.24
C ILE A 5 9.72 1.89 2.19
N GLY A 6 8.99 2.02 1.07
CA GLY A 6 9.33 2.97 0.01
C GLY A 6 8.59 2.72 -1.30
N ILE A 7 9.05 3.41 -2.36
CA ILE A 7 8.56 3.24 -3.72
C ILE A 7 9.58 2.44 -4.52
N ALA A 8 9.12 1.41 -5.23
CA ALA A 8 9.90 0.64 -6.18
C ALA A 8 9.44 0.92 -7.62
N LYS A 9 10.35 0.74 -8.58
CA LYS A 9 10.04 0.78 -10.02
C LYS A 9 10.14 -0.62 -10.60
N HIS A 10 9.11 -1.03 -11.34
CA HIS A 10 9.14 -2.25 -12.11
C HIS A 10 10.17 -2.09 -13.24
N SER A 11 11.18 -2.96 -13.30
CA SER A 11 12.34 -2.75 -14.19
C SER A 11 12.00 -2.78 -15.68
N GLU A 12 10.96 -3.53 -16.06
CA GLU A 12 10.58 -3.69 -17.46
C GLU A 12 9.62 -2.58 -17.94
N THR A 13 8.73 -2.11 -17.07
CA THR A 13 7.66 -1.18 -17.43
C THR A 13 7.85 0.23 -16.87
N LEU A 14 8.79 0.39 -15.93
CA LEU A 14 9.03 1.60 -15.14
C LEU A 14 7.83 2.05 -14.31
N GLU A 15 6.83 1.19 -14.14
CA GLU A 15 5.67 1.48 -13.30
C GLU A 15 6.07 1.51 -11.82
N GLU A 16 5.46 2.45 -11.09
CA GLU A 16 5.76 2.67 -9.67
C GLU A 16 4.84 1.85 -8.77
N PHE A 17 5.44 1.24 -7.76
CA PHE A 17 4.77 0.42 -6.75
C PHE A 17 5.15 0.89 -5.35
N VAL A 18 4.21 0.83 -4.41
CA VAL A 18 4.50 0.99 -2.98
C VAL A 18 4.91 -0.36 -2.41
N VAL A 19 6.06 -0.40 -1.76
CA VAL A 19 6.56 -1.55 -0.99
C VAL A 19 6.18 -1.35 0.47
N TYR A 20 5.45 -2.30 1.04
CA TYR A 20 4.99 -2.24 2.43
C TYR A 20 4.99 -3.62 3.10
N LYS A 21 4.86 -3.65 4.43
CA LYS A 21 4.60 -4.88 5.19
C LYS A 21 3.40 -4.69 6.12
N HIS A 22 2.73 -5.79 6.45
CA HIS A 22 1.66 -5.76 7.45
C HIS A 22 2.26 -5.73 8.85
N ILE A 23 1.84 -4.75 9.67
CA ILE A 23 2.25 -4.66 11.09
C ILE A 23 1.12 -5.04 12.05
N THR A 24 -0.10 -5.21 11.53
CA THR A 24 -1.24 -5.76 12.27
C THR A 24 -2.16 -6.56 11.34
N GLY A 25 -2.89 -7.54 11.89
CA GLY A 25 -3.82 -8.39 11.16
C GLY A 25 -3.23 -9.75 10.75
N LYS A 26 -3.89 -10.43 9.80
CA LYS A 26 -3.62 -11.84 9.45
C LYS A 26 -2.24 -12.11 8.84
N HIS A 27 -1.64 -11.12 8.20
CA HIS A 27 -0.37 -11.25 7.48
C HIS A 27 0.83 -10.69 8.26
N THR A 28 0.68 -10.44 9.57
CA THR A 28 1.72 -9.80 10.40
C THR A 28 2.93 -10.72 10.63
N ASP A 29 2.70 -12.04 10.67
CA ASP A 29 3.76 -13.03 10.90
C ASP A 29 4.51 -13.42 9.62
N GLU A 30 4.14 -12.83 8.47
CA GLU A 30 4.81 -13.08 7.20
C GLU A 30 6.08 -12.24 7.07
N THR A 31 7.14 -12.84 6.53
CA THR A 31 8.45 -12.17 6.34
C THR A 31 8.57 -11.46 4.99
N HIS A 32 7.54 -11.56 4.13
CA HIS A 32 7.56 -11.00 2.78
C HIS A 32 7.16 -9.53 2.75
N TYR A 33 7.69 -8.80 1.77
CA TYR A 33 7.18 -7.48 1.41
C TYR A 33 6.06 -7.61 0.38
N TRP A 34 5.06 -6.76 0.53
CA TRP A 34 3.94 -6.63 -0.39
C TRP A 34 4.18 -5.44 -1.31
N VAL A 35 3.75 -5.59 -2.56
CA VAL A 35 3.77 -4.49 -3.54
C VAL A 35 2.36 -4.22 -4.04
N ARG A 36 2.05 -2.94 -4.22
CA ARG A 36 0.80 -2.49 -4.87
C ARG A 36 1.11 -1.34 -5.81
N PRO A 37 0.50 -1.26 -7.00
CA PRO A 37 0.71 -0.12 -7.90
C PRO A 37 0.46 1.20 -7.16
N LEU A 38 1.36 2.18 -7.33
CA LEU A 38 1.29 3.46 -6.63
C LEU A 38 -0.08 4.12 -6.82
N LYS A 39 -0.56 4.15 -8.07
CA LYS A 39 -1.88 4.67 -8.42
C LYS A 39 -3.02 4.01 -7.64
N MET A 40 -2.95 2.69 -7.43
CA MET A 40 -3.96 1.95 -6.66
C MET A 40 -3.74 2.02 -5.15
N PHE A 41 -2.56 2.43 -4.69
CA PHE A 41 -2.30 2.63 -3.28
C PHE A 41 -2.84 4.00 -2.84
N THR A 42 -2.67 5.02 -3.69
CA THR A 42 -3.10 6.40 -3.43
C THR A 42 -4.50 6.72 -3.95
N GLU A 43 -5.21 5.74 -4.53
CA GLU A 43 -6.58 5.95 -5.04
C GLU A 43 -7.58 6.21 -3.91
N GLU A 44 -8.66 6.90 -4.25
CA GLU A 44 -9.88 6.91 -3.43
C GLU A 44 -10.76 5.72 -3.79
N VAL A 45 -11.39 5.14 -2.77
CA VAL A 45 -12.38 4.08 -2.90
C VAL A 45 -13.72 4.53 -2.35
N GLU A 46 -14.80 3.99 -2.89
CA GLU A 46 -16.12 4.18 -2.33
C GLU A 46 -16.36 3.19 -1.19
N LYS A 47 -16.67 3.73 0.00
CA LYS A 47 -17.05 2.94 1.17
C LYS A 47 -18.24 3.63 1.85
N ASP A 48 -19.33 2.90 2.03
CA ASP A 48 -20.58 3.40 2.62
C ASP A 48 -21.10 4.68 1.93
N GLY A 49 -21.00 4.73 0.59
CA GLY A 49 -21.44 5.88 -0.23
C GLY A 49 -20.54 7.11 -0.15
N LYS A 50 -19.35 7.01 0.48
CA LYS A 50 -18.37 8.09 0.58
C LYS A 50 -17.07 7.70 -0.12
N LYS A 51 -16.46 8.66 -0.83
CA LYS A 51 -15.10 8.52 -1.34
C LYS A 51 -14.11 8.77 -0.20
N ILE A 52 -13.25 7.80 0.05
CA ILE A 52 -12.18 7.87 1.07
C ILE A 52 -10.87 7.38 0.46
N SER A 53 -9.73 7.90 0.92
CA SER A 53 -8.43 7.36 0.52
C SER A 53 -8.34 5.87 0.89
N ARG A 54 -7.83 5.04 -0.03
CA ARG A 54 -7.67 3.60 0.22
C ARG A 54 -6.76 3.34 1.41
N PHE A 55 -5.69 4.12 1.53
CA PHE A 55 -4.78 4.13 2.66
C PHE A 55 -4.69 5.55 3.22
N GLU A 56 -4.76 5.65 4.54
CA GLU A 56 -4.58 6.89 5.28
C GLU A 56 -3.22 6.87 5.97
N TYR A 57 -2.48 7.97 5.89
CA TYR A 57 -1.20 8.10 6.59
C TYR A 57 -1.43 8.36 8.07
N ILE A 58 -0.92 7.46 8.92
CA ILE A 58 -1.16 7.47 10.37
C ILE A 58 0.04 7.93 11.21
N GLY A 59 1.14 8.39 10.57
CA GLY A 59 2.32 8.92 11.25
C GLY A 59 3.62 8.16 10.96
N GLY A 60 4.75 8.74 11.39
CA GLY A 60 6.12 8.24 11.27
C GLY A 60 6.95 8.63 12.48
#